data_AF-A0A0G1DWJ3-F1
#
_entry.id   AF-A0A0G1DWJ3-F1
#
_cell.length_a   1.000
_cell.length_b   1.000
_cell.length_c   1.000
_cell.angle_alpha   90.00
_cell.angle_beta   90.00
_cell.angle_gamma   90.00
#
_symmetry.space_group_name_H-M   'P 1'
#
loop_
_entity.id
_entity.type
_entity.pdbx_description
1 polymer ?
#
loop_
_entity_poly.entity_id
_entity_poly.type
_entity_poly.pdbx_seq_one_letter_code
_entity_poly.pdbx_strand_id
1 'polypeptide(L)'
;MTNSFTIDRKEASELVGISLRTLDRYIRSGRLQARKIDGFVKLDENEVKAFRTGYVPNEADTGTSRRHRSLNDFENMPILDVQSELGKVLGEDFSQKESAKGNVYEILYKETRDDLKEHQQKLELANYRLGQLEAQVTNSIPLLEHKAQSKKYEIREGKLKEIARKYIKEAKAVKVELGIEKLNAKVYVVLLFIVLGLQPILWWILQK
;
A
#
# COMPACT_ATOMS: atom_id res chain seq x y z
N MET A 1 -24.45 36.99 -19.35
CA MET A 1 -23.43 35.94 -19.14
C MET A 1 -23.09 35.92 -17.67
N THR A 2 -23.78 35.07 -16.89
CA THR A 2 -23.65 35.02 -15.43
C THR A 2 -22.45 34.17 -15.06
N ASN A 3 -21.51 34.74 -14.31
CA ASN A 3 -20.42 34.00 -13.69
C ASN A 3 -21.01 33.04 -12.66
N SER A 4 -21.27 31.79 -13.06
CA SER A 4 -21.95 30.81 -12.19
C SER A 4 -21.01 30.12 -11.20
N PHE A 5 -19.69 30.30 -11.33
CA PHE A 5 -18.67 29.73 -10.44
C PHE A 5 -18.40 30.62 -9.21
N THR A 6 -19.27 30.54 -8.20
CA THR A 6 -19.19 31.38 -6.99
C THR A 6 -18.72 30.63 -5.74
N ILE A 7 -18.94 29.32 -5.65
CA ILE A 7 -18.79 28.56 -4.41
C ILE A 7 -17.41 27.94 -4.25
N ASP A 8 -16.88 28.02 -3.03
CA ASP A 8 -15.62 27.38 -2.66
C ASP A 8 -15.79 25.89 -2.34
N ARG A 9 -14.69 25.12 -2.46
CA ARG A 9 -14.68 23.68 -2.20
C ARG A 9 -15.23 23.29 -0.83
N LYS A 10 -14.97 24.10 0.20
CA LYS A 10 -15.42 23.83 1.57
C LYS A 10 -16.95 23.96 1.67
N GLU A 11 -17.48 25.06 1.19
CA GLU A 11 -18.92 25.33 1.15
C GLU A 11 -19.67 24.28 0.30
N ALA A 12 -19.11 23.91 -0.86
CA ALA A 12 -19.69 22.86 -1.70
C ALA A 12 -19.74 21.49 -0.99
N SER A 13 -18.72 21.16 -0.19
CA SER A 13 -18.68 19.89 0.55
C SER A 13 -19.74 19.83 1.65
N GLU A 14 -20.00 20.96 2.30
CA GLU A 14 -21.04 21.11 3.34
C GLU A 14 -22.45 21.05 2.72
N LEU A 15 -22.66 21.69 1.57
CA LEU A 15 -23.95 21.69 0.87
C LEU A 15 -24.39 20.30 0.39
N VAL A 16 -23.44 19.48 -0.05
CA VAL A 16 -23.70 18.11 -0.54
C VAL A 16 -23.62 17.07 0.59
N GLY A 17 -23.04 17.41 1.73
CA GLY A 17 -22.88 16.49 2.87
C GLY A 17 -21.83 15.41 2.64
N ILE A 18 -20.75 15.73 1.90
CA ILE A 18 -19.66 14.79 1.58
C ILE A 18 -18.30 15.33 2.02
N SER A 19 -17.32 14.45 2.21
CA SER A 19 -15.96 14.88 2.54
C SER A 19 -15.33 15.70 1.40
N LEU A 20 -14.45 16.66 1.74
CA LEU A 20 -13.62 17.41 0.78
C LEU A 20 -12.89 16.49 -0.22
N ARG A 21 -12.40 15.34 0.24
CA ARG A 21 -11.71 14.35 -0.61
C ARG A 21 -12.67 13.71 -1.63
N THR A 22 -13.91 13.45 -1.25
CA THR A 22 -14.95 12.92 -2.14
C THR A 22 -15.33 13.97 -3.18
N LEU A 23 -15.47 15.23 -2.76
CA LEU A 23 -15.73 16.35 -3.66
C LEU A 23 -14.60 16.51 -4.69
N ASP A 24 -13.34 16.54 -4.24
CA ASP A 24 -12.17 16.60 -5.13
C ASP A 24 -12.14 15.43 -6.12
N ARG A 25 -12.56 14.23 -5.69
CA ARG A 25 -12.68 13.07 -6.58
C ARG A 25 -13.73 13.29 -7.66
N TYR A 26 -14.89 13.88 -7.32
CA TYR A 26 -15.95 14.17 -8.28
C TYR A 26 -15.58 15.26 -9.28
N ILE A 27 -14.84 16.27 -8.83
CA ILE A 27 -14.24 17.28 -9.70
C ILE A 27 -13.26 16.61 -10.68
N ARG A 28 -12.35 15.75 -10.19
CA ARG A 28 -11.39 15.03 -11.05
C ARG A 28 -12.05 14.05 -12.01
N SER A 29 -13.17 13.44 -11.63
CA SER A 29 -13.92 12.52 -12.50
C SER A 29 -14.87 13.23 -13.47
N GLY A 30 -14.88 14.57 -13.51
CA GLY A 30 -15.75 15.35 -14.41
C GLY A 30 -17.23 15.31 -14.05
N ARG A 31 -17.58 14.90 -12.83
CA ARG A 31 -18.99 14.84 -12.36
C ARG A 31 -19.53 16.17 -11.86
N LEU A 32 -18.63 17.12 -11.59
CA LEU A 32 -18.94 18.49 -11.20
C LEU A 32 -18.02 19.40 -12.01
N GLN A 33 -18.57 20.43 -12.64
CA GLN A 33 -17.77 21.43 -13.33
C GLN A 33 -17.10 22.35 -12.30
N ALA A 34 -15.79 22.49 -12.44
CA ALA A 34 -15.01 23.37 -11.59
C ALA A 34 -14.05 24.20 -12.42
N ARG A 35 -13.89 25.47 -12.05
CA ARG A 35 -12.97 26.40 -12.71
C ARG A 35 -11.93 26.88 -11.72
N LYS A 36 -10.67 26.92 -12.16
CA LYS A 36 -9.60 27.53 -11.38
C LYS A 36 -9.56 29.03 -11.67
N ILE A 37 -9.90 29.83 -10.67
CA ILE A 37 -9.88 31.31 -10.73
C ILE A 37 -8.97 31.78 -9.60
N ASP A 38 -7.92 32.53 -9.94
CA ASP A 38 -6.95 33.08 -8.97
C ASP A 38 -6.31 32.05 -8.03
N GLY A 39 -6.07 30.84 -8.54
CA GLY A 39 -5.49 29.75 -7.76
C GLY A 39 -6.50 28.93 -6.94
N PHE A 40 -7.72 29.43 -6.77
CA PHE A 40 -8.81 28.75 -6.07
C PHE A 40 -9.71 27.99 -7.05
N VAL A 41 -10.20 26.82 -6.62
CA VAL A 41 -11.14 26.00 -7.39
C VAL A 41 -12.55 26.42 -6.98
N LYS A 42 -13.27 27.05 -7.91
CA LYS A 42 -14.65 27.49 -7.72
C LYS A 42 -15.61 26.60 -8.50
N LEU A 43 -16.74 26.29 -7.88
CA LEU A 43 -17.79 25.43 -8.43
C LEU A 43 -19.07 26.22 -8.71
N ASP A 44 -19.90 25.69 -9.60
CA ASP A 44 -21.23 26.23 -9.86
C ASP A 44 -22.22 25.85 -8.75
N GLU A 45 -22.83 26.85 -8.12
CA GLU A 45 -23.79 26.63 -7.04
C GLU A 45 -25.00 25.80 -7.48
N ASN A 46 -25.48 26.03 -8.70
CA ASN A 46 -26.68 25.36 -9.20
C ASN A 46 -26.42 23.88 -9.46
N GLU A 47 -25.24 23.56 -9.98
CA GLU A 47 -24.81 22.19 -10.24
C GLU A 47 -24.60 21.42 -8.94
N VAL A 48 -23.96 22.03 -7.95
CA VAL A 48 -23.74 21.42 -6.62
C VAL A 48 -25.09 21.11 -5.94
N LYS A 49 -26.10 21.98 -6.08
CA LYS A 49 -27.46 21.74 -5.57
C LYS A 49 -28.18 20.63 -6.34
N ALA A 50 -28.06 20.59 -7.67
CA ALA A 50 -28.63 19.53 -8.50
C ALA A 50 -27.99 18.15 -8.24
N PHE A 51 -26.70 18.14 -7.87
CA PHE A 51 -26.00 16.91 -7.52
C PHE A 51 -26.58 16.22 -6.27
N ARG A 52 -27.11 17.00 -5.32
CA ARG A 52 -27.80 16.46 -4.13
C ARG A 52 -29.12 15.75 -4.48
N THR A 53 -29.84 16.22 -5.50
CA THR A 53 -31.11 15.62 -5.93
C THR A 53 -30.94 14.43 -6.87
N GLY A 54 -29.70 13.99 -7.12
CA GLY A 54 -29.40 12.80 -7.92
C GLY A 54 -29.31 13.06 -9.43
N TYR A 55 -29.33 14.32 -9.88
CA TYR A 55 -29.14 14.67 -11.28
C TYR A 55 -27.65 14.86 -11.58
N VAL A 56 -27.09 13.99 -12.41
CA VAL A 56 -25.75 14.14 -13.00
C VAL A 56 -25.95 14.37 -14.49
N PRO A 57 -25.68 15.58 -15.04
CA PRO A 57 -25.62 15.76 -16.47
C PRO A 57 -24.40 14.99 -17.00
N ASN A 58 -24.64 13.84 -17.60
CA ASN A 58 -23.60 13.09 -18.30
C ASN A 58 -23.35 13.75 -19.65
N GLU A 59 -22.32 14.59 -19.75
CA GLU A 59 -21.70 14.82 -21.05
C GLU A 59 -20.88 13.57 -21.43
N ALA A 60 -21.41 12.87 -22.43
CA ALA A 60 -20.77 11.93 -23.35
C ALA A 60 -19.84 10.83 -22.80
N ASP A 61 -20.33 9.59 -22.90
CA ASP A 61 -19.63 8.36 -23.31
C ASP A 61 -18.19 8.12 -22.81
N THR A 62 -18.05 7.22 -21.84
CA THR A 62 -17.46 5.87 -22.08
C THR A 62 -17.46 5.04 -20.79
N GLY A 63 -18.08 3.86 -20.85
CA GLY A 63 -17.63 2.68 -20.09
C GLY A 63 -18.05 2.57 -18.62
N THR A 64 -19.02 1.68 -18.37
CA THR A 64 -19.25 0.95 -17.10
C THR A 64 -19.75 1.75 -15.90
N SER A 65 -21.07 1.94 -15.87
CA SER A 65 -21.80 2.30 -14.65
C SER A 65 -21.76 1.16 -13.62
N ARG A 66 -20.77 1.17 -12.71
CA ARG A 66 -20.87 0.46 -11.43
C ARG A 66 -21.77 1.28 -10.50
N ARG A 67 -23.05 0.91 -10.43
CA ARG A 67 -23.99 1.40 -9.43
C ARG A 67 -23.56 0.87 -8.06
N HIS A 68 -22.89 1.69 -7.26
CA HIS A 68 -22.79 1.44 -5.81
C HIS A 68 -24.12 1.86 -5.17
N ARG A 69 -25.00 0.89 -4.90
CA ARG A 69 -26.09 1.04 -3.93
C ARG A 69 -25.46 0.98 -2.54
N SER A 70 -25.56 2.08 -1.79
CA SER A 70 -25.25 2.14 -0.36
C SER A 70 -26.21 1.23 0.41
N LEU A 71 -25.70 0.42 1.34
CA LEU A 71 -26.43 -0.58 2.12
C LEU A 71 -27.15 0.00 3.36
N ASN A 72 -27.25 1.33 3.50
CA ASN A 72 -27.68 1.97 4.75
C ASN A 72 -29.10 2.56 4.75
N ASP A 73 -29.98 2.19 3.81
CA ASP A 73 -31.32 2.79 3.70
C ASP A 73 -32.48 1.77 3.84
N PHE A 74 -32.35 0.83 4.78
CA PHE A 74 -33.32 -0.26 4.99
C PHE A 74 -34.35 -0.02 6.11
N GLU A 75 -34.31 1.10 6.84
CA GLU A 75 -35.20 1.29 8.00
C GLU A 75 -36.54 1.97 7.71
N ASN A 76 -36.79 2.50 6.50
CA ASN A 76 -38.04 3.21 6.21
C ASN A 76 -38.63 2.87 4.83
N MET A 77 -39.02 1.60 4.60
CA MET A 77 -39.98 1.29 3.53
C MET A 77 -41.33 0.88 4.12
N PRO A 78 -42.45 1.53 3.71
CA PRO A 78 -43.77 1.00 4.03
C PRO A 78 -43.93 -0.35 3.33
N ILE A 79 -44.35 -1.36 4.09
CA ILE A 79 -44.72 -2.67 3.56
C ILE A 79 -45.96 -2.47 2.69
N LEU A 80 -45.74 -2.29 1.40
CA LEU A 80 -46.81 -2.16 0.41
C LEU A 80 -47.36 -3.58 0.15
N ASP A 81 -48.59 -3.84 0.59
CA ASP A 81 -49.29 -5.08 0.31
C ASP A 81 -49.76 -5.09 -1.15
N VAL A 82 -48.87 -5.58 -2.02
CA VAL A 82 -49.01 -5.63 -3.48
C VAL A 82 -50.27 -6.38 -3.93
N GLN A 83 -50.83 -7.27 -3.11
CA GLN A 83 -52.05 -8.02 -3.46
C GLN A 83 -53.32 -7.17 -3.38
N SER A 84 -53.39 -6.20 -2.48
CA SER A 84 -54.62 -5.42 -2.23
C SER A 84 -54.87 -4.33 -3.27
N GLU A 85 -53.82 -3.77 -3.87
CA GLU A 85 -53.94 -2.73 -4.91
C GLU A 85 -54.11 -3.29 -6.32
N LEU A 86 -53.63 -4.52 -6.57
CA LEU A 86 -53.76 -5.16 -7.89
C LEU A 86 -55.22 -5.54 -8.20
N GLY A 87 -56.01 -5.85 -7.17
CA GLY A 87 -57.44 -6.21 -7.32
C GLY A 87 -58.37 -5.03 -7.61
N LYS A 88 -57.95 -3.78 -7.39
CA LYS A 88 -58.78 -2.58 -7.64
C LYS A 88 -58.58 -1.98 -9.04
N VAL A 89 -57.44 -2.23 -9.67
CA VAL A 89 -57.09 -1.64 -10.98
C VAL A 89 -57.51 -2.53 -12.15
N LEU A 90 -57.75 -3.82 -11.91
CA LEU A 90 -57.98 -4.80 -12.97
C LEU A 90 -59.39 -5.39 -12.85
N GLY A 91 -60.34 -4.72 -13.50
CA GLY A 91 -61.70 -5.20 -13.70
C GLY A 91 -61.76 -6.59 -14.36
N GLU A 92 -62.95 -7.19 -14.29
CA GLU A 92 -63.36 -8.60 -14.48
C GLU A 92 -62.91 -9.35 -15.76
N ASP A 93 -62.02 -8.81 -16.59
CA ASP A 93 -61.58 -9.42 -17.86
C ASP A 93 -60.44 -10.46 -17.70
N PHE A 94 -60.14 -10.93 -16.48
CA PHE A 94 -58.92 -11.68 -16.17
C PHE A 94 -58.93 -13.19 -16.45
N SER A 95 -60.09 -13.81 -16.67
CA SER A 95 -60.18 -15.28 -16.71
C SER A 95 -59.57 -15.94 -17.96
N GLN A 96 -59.24 -15.18 -19.02
CA GLN A 96 -58.64 -15.75 -20.25
C GLN A 96 -57.10 -15.58 -20.35
N LYS A 97 -56.45 -14.81 -19.46
CA LYS A 97 -54.99 -14.54 -19.52
C LYS A 97 -54.12 -15.32 -18.52
N GLU A 98 -54.70 -16.13 -17.64
CA GLU A 98 -53.94 -16.86 -16.62
C GLU A 98 -53.00 -17.94 -17.18
N SER A 99 -53.37 -18.59 -18.29
CA SER A 99 -52.53 -19.61 -18.93
C SER A 99 -51.20 -19.06 -19.48
N ALA A 100 -51.18 -17.80 -19.94
CA ALA A 100 -49.95 -17.16 -20.44
C ALA A 100 -49.07 -16.59 -19.32
N LYS A 101 -49.66 -16.20 -18.18
CA LYS A 101 -48.92 -15.67 -17.02
C LYS A 101 -48.16 -16.76 -16.26
N GLY A 102 -48.73 -17.97 -16.18
CA GLY A 102 -48.05 -19.12 -15.55
C GLY A 102 -46.67 -19.41 -16.16
N ASN A 103 -46.54 -19.31 -17.49
CA ASN A 103 -45.27 -19.52 -18.18
C ASN A 103 -44.21 -18.45 -17.87
N VAL A 104 -44.61 -17.18 -17.69
CA VAL A 104 -43.65 -16.10 -17.41
C VAL A 104 -43.02 -16.26 -16.04
N TYR A 105 -43.81 -16.61 -15.02
CA TYR A 105 -43.29 -16.85 -13.67
C TYR A 105 -42.41 -18.10 -13.60
N GLU A 106 -42.75 -19.16 -14.34
CA GLU A 106 -41.92 -20.35 -14.41
C GLU A 106 -40.56 -20.07 -15.07
N ILE A 107 -40.55 -19.27 -16.15
CA ILE A 107 -39.32 -18.84 -16.81
C ILE A 107 -38.46 -17.98 -15.86
N LEU A 108 -39.06 -16.99 -15.21
CA LEU A 108 -38.34 -16.13 -14.25
C LEU A 108 -37.77 -16.93 -13.08
N TYR A 109 -38.52 -17.92 -12.59
CA TYR A 109 -38.06 -18.79 -11.51
C TYR A 109 -36.91 -19.69 -11.95
N LYS A 110 -36.96 -20.23 -13.18
CA LYS A 110 -35.87 -21.02 -13.75
C LYS A 110 -34.61 -20.17 -13.94
N GLU A 111 -34.74 -19.00 -14.53
CA GLU A 111 -33.63 -18.06 -14.75
C GLU A 111 -32.98 -17.64 -13.44
N THR A 112 -33.78 -17.18 -12.46
CA THR A 112 -33.25 -16.82 -11.12
C THR A 112 -32.59 -17.99 -10.40
N ARG A 113 -33.11 -19.21 -10.53
CA ARG A 113 -32.49 -20.40 -9.94
C ARG A 113 -31.16 -20.75 -10.60
N ASP A 114 -31.06 -20.58 -11.91
CA ASP A 114 -29.82 -20.84 -12.65
C ASP A 114 -28.77 -19.75 -12.38
N ASP A 115 -29.16 -18.49 -12.28
CA ASP A 115 -28.30 -17.39 -11.81
C ASP A 115 -27.76 -17.67 -10.41
N LEU A 116 -28.63 -18.16 -9.50
CA LEU A 116 -28.24 -18.50 -8.13
C LEU A 116 -27.18 -19.62 -8.12
N LYS A 117 -27.34 -20.64 -8.96
CA LYS A 117 -26.33 -21.71 -9.12
C LYS A 117 -25.03 -21.17 -9.69
N GLU A 118 -25.09 -20.29 -10.69
CA GLU A 118 -23.87 -19.71 -11.29
C GLU A 118 -23.11 -18.87 -10.26
N HIS A 119 -23.81 -18.08 -9.46
CA HIS A 119 -23.23 -17.33 -8.36
C HIS A 119 -22.62 -18.25 -7.29
N GLN A 120 -23.29 -19.35 -6.94
CA GLN A 120 -22.77 -20.34 -6.00
C GLN A 120 -21.46 -20.97 -6.51
N GLN A 121 -21.41 -21.35 -7.79
CA GLN A 121 -20.19 -21.90 -8.42
C GLN A 121 -19.05 -20.88 -8.45
N LYS A 122 -19.34 -19.62 -8.76
CA LYS A 122 -18.34 -18.53 -8.71
C LYS A 122 -17.79 -18.35 -7.29
N LEU A 123 -18.63 -18.47 -6.28
CA LEU A 123 -18.26 -18.34 -4.87
C LEU A 123 -17.38 -19.53 -4.42
N GLU A 124 -17.74 -20.75 -4.81
CA GLU A 124 -16.93 -21.95 -4.55
C GLU A 124 -15.55 -21.85 -5.21
N LEU A 125 -15.48 -21.41 -6.47
CA LEU A 125 -14.22 -21.20 -7.16
C LEU A 125 -13.36 -20.10 -6.49
N ALA A 126 -14.00 -19.01 -6.06
CA ALA A 126 -13.31 -17.94 -5.34
C ALA A 126 -12.74 -18.43 -4.01
N ASN A 127 -13.51 -19.19 -3.22
CA ASN A 127 -13.07 -19.80 -1.97
C ASN A 127 -11.93 -20.79 -2.19
N TYR A 128 -12.00 -21.61 -3.24
CA TYR A 128 -10.93 -22.54 -3.58
C TYR A 128 -9.63 -21.80 -3.91
N ARG A 129 -9.70 -20.74 -4.71
CA ARG A 129 -8.53 -19.88 -5.03
C ARG A 129 -8.01 -19.15 -3.79
N LEU A 130 -8.89 -18.69 -2.91
CA LEU A 130 -8.51 -18.09 -1.63
C LEU A 130 -7.72 -19.10 -0.79
N GLY A 131 -8.20 -20.33 -0.66
CA GLY A 131 -7.50 -21.39 0.07
C GLY A 131 -6.13 -21.73 -0.53
N GLN A 132 -6.00 -21.76 -1.86
CA GLN A 132 -4.70 -21.94 -2.52
C GLN A 132 -3.74 -20.78 -2.20
N LEU A 133 -4.22 -19.54 -2.23
CA LEU A 133 -3.42 -18.36 -1.90
C LEU A 133 -3.04 -18.33 -0.42
N GLU A 134 -3.95 -18.68 0.49
CA GLU A 134 -3.66 -18.80 1.92
C GLU A 134 -2.60 -19.86 2.19
N ALA A 135 -2.67 -21.03 1.53
CA ALA A 135 -1.65 -22.06 1.61
C ALA A 135 -0.29 -21.58 1.05
N GLN A 136 -0.30 -20.80 -0.03
CA GLN A 136 0.92 -20.22 -0.58
C GLN A 136 1.52 -19.16 0.36
N VAL A 137 0.68 -18.30 0.94
CA VAL A 137 1.11 -17.26 1.88
C VAL A 137 1.68 -17.87 3.15
N THR A 138 0.97 -18.83 3.76
CA THR A 138 1.43 -19.53 4.97
C THR A 138 2.77 -20.24 4.73
N ASN A 139 2.96 -20.88 3.58
CA ASN A 139 4.24 -21.48 3.20
C ASN A 139 5.32 -20.45 2.77
N SER A 140 4.95 -19.21 2.46
CA SER A 140 5.90 -18.13 2.11
C SER A 140 6.42 -17.36 3.33
N ILE A 141 5.66 -17.31 4.44
CA ILE A 141 6.09 -16.73 5.72
C ILE A 141 7.43 -17.32 6.22
N PRO A 142 7.68 -18.66 6.18
CA PRO A 142 8.97 -19.20 6.58
C PRO A 142 10.14 -18.75 5.68
N LEU A 143 9.89 -18.39 4.41
CA LEU A 143 10.94 -17.82 3.55
C LEU A 143 11.30 -16.39 3.93
N LEU A 144 10.31 -15.58 4.33
CA LEU A 144 10.55 -14.22 4.83
C LEU A 144 11.35 -14.26 6.14
N GLU A 145 11.01 -15.18 7.04
CA GLU A 145 11.72 -15.36 8.30
C GLU A 145 13.15 -15.88 8.08
N HIS A 146 13.32 -16.86 7.19
CA HIS A 146 14.66 -17.34 6.80
C HIS A 146 15.50 -16.24 6.14
N LYS A 147 14.90 -15.37 5.31
CA LYS A 147 15.57 -14.19 4.74
C LYS A 147 15.97 -13.19 5.83
N ALA A 148 15.12 -12.96 6.83
CA ALA A 148 15.44 -12.10 7.95
C ALA A 148 16.57 -12.67 8.81
N GLN A 149 16.57 -13.98 9.05
CA GLN A 149 17.62 -14.67 9.79
C GLN A 149 18.96 -14.66 9.04
N SER A 150 18.98 -15.02 7.76
CA SER A 150 20.19 -14.99 6.92
C SER A 150 20.83 -13.60 6.88
N LYS A 151 20.03 -12.54 6.75
CA LYS A 151 20.54 -11.15 6.85
C LYS A 151 21.18 -10.86 8.21
N LYS A 152 20.62 -11.36 9.31
CA LYS A 152 21.23 -11.23 10.65
C LYS A 152 22.56 -11.97 10.74
N TYR A 153 22.67 -13.16 10.15
CA TYR A 153 23.93 -13.91 10.09
C TYR A 153 24.98 -13.18 9.25
N GLU A 154 24.63 -12.65 8.09
CA GLU A 154 25.53 -11.89 7.23
C GLU A 154 26.09 -10.63 7.94
N ILE A 155 25.24 -9.92 8.68
CA ILE A 155 25.67 -8.78 9.50
C ILE A 155 26.63 -9.22 10.60
N ARG A 156 26.38 -10.36 11.27
CA ARG A 156 27.27 -10.89 12.30
C ARG A 156 28.61 -11.33 11.70
N GLU A 157 28.60 -12.00 10.57
CA GLU A 157 29.82 -12.36 9.84
C GLU A 157 30.62 -11.13 9.43
N GLY A 158 29.96 -10.09 8.92
CA GLY A 158 30.59 -8.81 8.59
C GLY A 158 31.32 -8.21 9.80
N LYS A 159 30.63 -8.13 10.95
CA LYS A 159 31.22 -7.65 12.22
C LYS A 159 32.40 -8.51 12.68
N LEU A 160 32.28 -9.83 12.61
CA LEU A 160 33.37 -10.76 12.96
C LEU A 160 34.58 -10.57 12.05
N LYS A 161 34.38 -10.43 10.74
CA LYS A 161 35.46 -10.15 9.78
C LYS A 161 36.14 -8.81 10.05
N GLU A 162 35.38 -7.78 10.41
CA GLU A 162 35.95 -6.48 10.80
C GLU A 162 36.79 -6.58 12.07
N ILE A 163 36.30 -7.27 13.10
CA ILE A 163 37.03 -7.52 14.34
C ILE A 163 38.31 -8.31 14.06
N ALA A 164 38.24 -9.38 13.27
CA ALA A 164 39.42 -10.15 12.88
C ALA A 164 40.44 -9.29 12.11
N ARG A 165 39.98 -8.42 11.20
CA ARG A 165 40.85 -7.47 10.49
C ARG A 165 41.52 -6.48 11.44
N LYS A 166 40.82 -6.00 12.48
CA LYS A 166 41.41 -5.13 13.51
C LYS A 166 42.51 -5.84 14.27
N TYR A 167 42.25 -7.05 14.78
CA TYR A 167 43.28 -7.84 15.47
C TYR A 167 44.48 -8.18 14.58
N ILE A 168 44.28 -8.49 13.29
CA ILE A 168 45.39 -8.71 12.36
C ILE A 168 46.20 -7.43 12.15
N LYS A 169 45.55 -6.26 12.08
CA LYS A 169 46.24 -4.97 11.97
C LYS A 169 47.02 -4.63 13.23
N GLU A 170 46.43 -4.83 14.41
CA GLU A 170 47.08 -4.64 15.71
C GLU A 170 48.29 -5.57 15.86
N ALA A 171 48.13 -6.86 15.55
CA ALA A 171 49.23 -7.83 15.58
C ALA A 171 50.36 -7.46 14.60
N LYS A 172 50.03 -6.90 13.42
CA LYS A 172 51.03 -6.40 12.48
C LYS A 172 51.74 -5.15 13.02
N ALA A 173 51.02 -4.22 13.64
CA ALA A 173 51.60 -3.02 14.23
C ALA A 173 52.59 -3.38 15.34
N VAL A 174 52.17 -4.24 16.27
CA VAL A 174 53.04 -4.75 17.37
C VAL A 174 54.28 -5.47 16.80
N LYS A 175 54.14 -6.23 15.71
CA LYS A 175 55.29 -6.89 15.06
C LYS A 175 56.28 -5.89 14.47
N VAL A 176 55.81 -4.77 13.93
CA VAL A 176 56.66 -3.69 13.41
C VAL A 176 57.38 -2.98 14.56
N GLU A 177 56.67 -2.64 15.63
CA GLU A 177 57.24 -2.03 16.84
C GLU A 177 58.34 -2.91 17.45
N LEU A 178 58.08 -4.21 17.64
CA LEU A 178 59.09 -5.18 18.09
C LEU A 178 60.29 -5.28 17.14
N GLY A 179 60.07 -5.09 15.83
CA GLY A 179 61.16 -5.05 14.85
C GLY A 179 62.08 -3.85 15.08
N ILE A 180 61.51 -2.67 15.35
CA ILE A 180 62.24 -1.44 15.65
C ILE A 180 62.96 -1.58 16.99
N GLU A 181 62.32 -2.13 18.02
CA GLU A 181 62.95 -2.37 19.32
C GLU A 181 64.16 -3.31 19.20
N LYS A 182 64.04 -4.40 18.42
CA LYS A 182 65.16 -5.31 18.17
C LYS A 182 66.31 -4.64 17.42
N LEU A 183 66.00 -3.78 16.46
CA LEU A 183 67.02 -2.99 15.76
C LEU A 183 67.71 -2.02 16.71
N ASN A 184 66.95 -1.29 17.53
CA ASN A 184 67.49 -0.38 18.54
C ASN A 184 68.37 -1.12 19.54
N ALA A 185 67.93 -2.27 20.06
CA ALA A 185 68.73 -3.12 20.93
C ALA A 185 70.05 -3.54 20.27
N LYS A 186 70.01 -3.93 18.99
CA LYS A 186 71.22 -4.28 18.22
C LYS A 186 72.16 -3.08 18.06
N VAL A 187 71.63 -1.88 17.80
CA VAL A 187 72.42 -0.64 17.70
C VAL A 187 73.09 -0.33 19.04
N TYR A 188 72.37 -0.43 20.17
CA TYR A 188 72.95 -0.22 21.49
C TYR A 188 74.07 -1.22 21.80
N VAL A 189 73.91 -2.50 21.44
CA VAL A 189 74.96 -3.51 21.61
C VAL A 189 76.21 -3.16 20.79
N VAL A 190 76.05 -2.77 19.52
CA VAL A 190 77.19 -2.37 18.66
C VAL A 190 77.88 -1.12 19.22
N LEU A 191 77.13 -0.12 19.64
CA LEU A 191 77.68 1.10 20.24
C LEU A 191 78.44 0.79 21.54
N LEU A 192 77.90 -0.10 22.37
CA LEU A 192 78.57 -0.55 23.60
C LEU A 192 79.90 -1.25 23.28
N PHE A 193 79.96 -2.10 22.26
CA PHE A 193 81.22 -2.72 21.81
C PHE A 193 82.26 -1.71 21.33
N ILE A 194 81.84 -0.66 20.61
CA ILE A 194 82.74 0.41 20.18
C ILE A 194 83.30 1.15 21.40
N VAL A 195 82.44 1.50 22.36
CA VAL A 195 82.87 2.16 23.61
C VAL A 195 83.84 1.28 24.40
N LEU A 196 83.57 -0.02 24.53
CA LEU A 196 84.47 -0.97 25.19
C LEU A 196 85.82 -1.06 24.47
N GLY A 197 85.82 -1.09 23.14
CA GLY A 197 87.05 -1.14 22.33
C GLY A 197 87.90 0.13 22.40
N LEU A 198 87.28 1.29 22.67
CA LEU A 198 87.97 2.57 22.88
C LEU A 198 88.69 2.63 24.23
N GLN A 199 88.24 1.89 25.25
CA GLN A 199 88.85 1.89 26.59
C GLN A 199 90.36 1.56 26.58
N PRO A 200 90.83 0.46 25.98
CA PRO A 200 92.27 0.14 25.95
C PRO A 200 93.09 1.14 25.13
N ILE A 201 92.50 1.72 24.07
CA ILE A 201 93.18 2.73 23.22
C ILE A 201 93.43 4.00 24.04
N LEU A 202 92.44 4.46 24.80
CA LEU A 202 92.59 5.62 25.69
C LEU A 202 93.62 5.37 26.78
N TRP A 203 93.64 4.15 27.35
CA TRP A 203 94.65 3.77 28.35
C TRP A 203 96.07 3.78 27.76
N TRP A 204 96.23 3.26 26.55
CA TRP A 204 97.52 3.24 25.86
C TRP A 204 98.05 4.65 25.54
N ILE A 205 97.15 5.58 25.18
CA ILE A 205 97.51 6.99 24.96
C ILE A 205 97.90 7.69 26.27
N LEU A 206 97.23 7.40 27.39
CA LEU A 206 97.51 8.04 28.68
C LEU A 206 98.85 7.60 29.30
N GLN A 207 99.31 6.37 28.99
CA GLN A 207 100.54 5.81 29.55
C GLN A 207 101.82 6.29 28.84
N LYS A 208 101.70 6.97 27.69
CA LYS A 208 102.81 7.41 26.86
C LYS A 208 103.05 8.90 26.99
#